data_AF-A0A961FED3-F1
#
_entry.id   AF-A0A961FED3-F1
#
_cell.length_a   1.000
_cell.length_b   1.000
_cell.length_c   1.000
_cell.angle_alpha   90.00
_cell.angle_beta   90.00
_cell.angle_gamma   90.00
#
_symmetry.space_group_name_H-M   'P 1'
#
loop_
_entity.id
_entity.type
_entity.pdbx_description
1 polymer ?
#
loop_
_entity_poly.entity_id
_entity_poly.type
_entity_poly.pdbx_seq_one_letter_code
_entity_poly.pdbx_strand_id
1 'polypeptide(L)'
;MGTRIASALLLISLAIPGVALAQDGEGKTGQPYMLETAWQETTVGDAGVTLTMHLEREPWDVYELFTAETSGWWSRDFTMGGAGCLNMQLEAYAGGRLLEIDENGESLWANVIQVIPGSYLGMSVPEGSFWSGAGSINVSFSPGAEGGTDFRLEHRAFQQYDAEIDGAEGYAMGWTKLVAENFRRYCAGEDIADAVIPAGIAPVEYEDRD
;
A
#
# COMPACT_ATOMS: atom_id res chain seq x y z
N MET A 1 -25.46 -17.12 42.10
CA MET A 1 -25.53 -18.34 41.26
C MET A 1 -26.92 -18.35 40.63
N GLY A 2 -27.13 -18.27 39.33
CA GLY A 2 -26.27 -18.23 38.15
C GLY A 2 -27.16 -18.40 36.92
N THR A 3 -26.80 -17.71 35.82
CA THR A 3 -26.98 -18.14 34.41
C THR A 3 -28.41 -18.19 33.85
N ARG A 4 -28.89 -17.27 32.99
CA ARG A 4 -28.61 -16.95 31.56
C ARG A 4 -29.00 -18.00 30.50
N ILE A 5 -29.92 -17.56 29.62
CA ILE A 5 -29.99 -17.69 28.13
C ILE A 5 -30.50 -18.98 27.46
N ALA A 6 -31.49 -18.81 26.56
CA ALA A 6 -31.55 -19.32 25.17
C ALA A 6 -32.83 -18.70 24.53
N SER A 7 -32.80 -17.58 23.80
CA SER A 7 -32.27 -17.35 22.45
C SER A 7 -32.46 -18.53 21.48
N ALA A 8 -33.64 -18.53 20.86
CA ALA A 8 -33.88 -19.13 19.56
C ALA A 8 -34.33 -18.00 18.63
N LEU A 9 -33.58 -17.69 17.57
CA LEU A 9 -34.21 -17.25 16.32
C LEU A 9 -33.26 -17.38 15.13
N LEU A 10 -33.92 -17.81 14.07
CA LEU A 10 -33.47 -18.32 12.80
C LEU A 10 -33.16 -17.14 11.85
N LEU A 11 -32.04 -17.26 11.15
CA LEU A 11 -31.76 -16.95 9.74
C LEU A 11 -32.45 -15.79 8.98
N ILE A 12 -31.55 -15.05 8.31
CA ILE A 12 -31.63 -14.44 6.95
C ILE A 12 -32.40 -13.12 6.81
N SER A 13 -31.65 -12.05 6.47
CA SER A 13 -31.84 -11.35 5.19
C SER A 13 -30.69 -10.38 4.94
N LEU A 14 -30.20 -10.37 3.69
CA LEU A 14 -29.31 -9.35 3.13
C LEU A 14 -29.87 -7.95 3.35
N ALA A 15 -28.97 -7.03 3.71
CA ALA A 15 -29.01 -5.65 3.28
C ALA A 15 -27.56 -5.14 3.27
N ILE A 16 -27.07 -4.71 2.11
CA ILE A 16 -25.98 -3.74 2.02
C ILE A 16 -26.67 -2.38 1.94
N PRO A 17 -26.58 -1.52 2.97
CA PRO A 17 -26.96 -0.13 2.80
C PRO A 17 -25.81 0.81 3.13
N GLY A 18 -25.55 1.72 2.19
CA GLY A 18 -25.28 3.12 2.54
C GLY A 18 -23.81 3.49 2.64
N VAL A 19 -23.29 4.05 1.55
CA VAL A 19 -22.45 5.25 1.64
C VAL A 19 -23.26 6.29 2.40
N ALA A 20 -22.84 6.59 3.63
CA ALA A 20 -23.34 7.72 4.40
C ALA A 20 -22.29 8.84 4.32
N LEU A 21 -22.70 9.96 3.73
CA LEU A 21 -21.94 11.20 3.71
C LEU A 21 -21.75 11.72 5.14
N ALA A 22 -20.51 12.05 5.48
CA ALA A 22 -20.14 12.64 6.76
C ALA A 22 -20.75 14.04 6.94
N GLN A 23 -21.50 14.20 8.01
CA GLN A 23 -21.54 15.38 8.89
C GLN A 23 -21.58 14.75 10.31
N ASP A 24 -20.82 15.17 11.31
CA ASP A 24 -20.76 16.49 11.93
C ASP A 24 -19.41 16.67 12.64
N GLY A 25 -18.96 17.92 12.77
CA GLY A 25 -17.70 18.28 13.43
C GLY A 25 -17.69 18.00 14.94
N GLU A 26 -16.60 17.41 15.39
CA GLU A 26 -15.90 17.67 16.67
C GLU A 26 -14.67 16.77 16.69
N GLY A 27 -13.49 17.34 16.94
CA GLY A 27 -12.21 16.66 16.86
C GLY A 27 -12.18 15.34 17.63
N LYS A 28 -12.03 14.22 16.92
CA LYS A 28 -11.76 12.91 17.48
C LYS A 28 -10.57 12.30 16.72
N THR A 29 -9.47 12.18 17.44
CA THR A 29 -8.31 11.40 17.06
C THR A 29 -8.69 9.92 16.84
N GLY A 30 -8.15 9.38 15.74
CA GLY A 30 -8.14 7.98 15.27
C GLY A 30 -9.00 6.95 15.98
N GLN A 31 -10.10 6.55 15.34
CA GLN A 31 -10.64 5.20 15.49
C GLN A 31 -10.12 4.36 14.32
N PRO A 32 -9.45 3.21 14.56
CA PRO A 32 -9.00 2.34 13.48
C PRO A 32 -10.21 1.76 12.74
N TYR A 33 -10.19 1.82 11.41
CA TYR A 33 -11.09 1.01 10.60
C TYR A 33 -10.63 -0.45 10.72
N MET A 34 -11.26 -1.20 11.61
CA MET A 34 -11.00 -2.64 11.78
C MET A 34 -11.81 -3.42 10.73
N LEU A 35 -11.16 -3.90 9.68
CA LEU A 35 -11.73 -4.94 8.81
C LEU A 35 -11.59 -6.30 9.53
N GLU A 36 -12.68 -7.08 9.55
CA GLU A 36 -12.88 -8.25 10.43
C GLU A 36 -12.08 -9.52 10.06
N THR A 37 -10.88 -9.35 9.50
CA THR A 37 -9.90 -10.42 9.28
C THR A 37 -8.63 -10.03 10.01
N ALA A 38 -8.27 -10.77 11.07
CA ALA A 38 -7.27 -10.42 12.09
C ALA A 38 -5.80 -10.32 11.61
N TRP A 39 -5.55 -10.03 10.33
CA TRP A 39 -4.23 -10.06 9.71
C TRP A 39 -3.95 -8.83 8.87
N GLN A 40 -4.70 -7.75 9.10
CA GLN A 40 -4.44 -6.44 8.51
C GLN A 40 -4.92 -5.34 9.46
N GLU A 41 -4.09 -4.34 9.66
CA GLU A 41 -4.47 -3.09 10.32
C GLU A 41 -4.00 -1.92 9.46
N THR A 42 -4.86 -0.92 9.27
CA THR A 42 -4.47 0.34 8.64
C THR A 42 -4.85 1.46 9.59
N THR A 43 -3.83 2.14 10.10
CA THR A 43 -3.96 3.17 11.12
C THR A 43 -3.57 4.51 10.53
N VAL A 44 -4.50 5.46 10.61
CA VAL A 44 -4.31 6.84 10.24
C VAL A 44 -3.98 7.64 11.50
N GLY A 45 -2.83 8.30 11.52
CA GLY A 45 -2.42 9.19 12.59
C GLY A 45 -2.12 10.59 12.07
N ASP A 46 -1.99 11.55 12.99
CA ASP A 46 -1.75 12.97 12.67
C ASP A 46 -0.54 13.22 11.74
N ALA A 47 0.41 12.27 11.68
CA ALA A 47 1.64 12.37 10.91
C ALA A 47 1.72 11.42 9.70
N GLY A 48 0.70 10.61 9.41
CA GLY A 48 0.74 9.66 8.30
C GLY A 48 -0.08 8.38 8.47
N VAL A 49 0.22 7.39 7.64
CA VAL A 49 -0.46 6.10 7.57
C VAL A 49 0.52 4.99 7.92
N THR A 50 0.05 4.02 8.71
CA THR A 50 0.72 2.74 8.90
C THR A 50 -0.22 1.63 8.46
N LEU A 51 0.27 0.76 7.57
CA LEU A 51 -0.40 -0.46 7.15
C LEU A 51 0.45 -1.64 7.62
N THR A 52 -0.17 -2.57 8.33
CA THR A 52 0.44 -3.85 8.70
C THR A 52 -0.41 -4.98 8.15
N MET A 53 0.22 -6.06 7.70
CA MET A 53 -0.47 -7.29 7.36
C MET A 53 0.44 -8.51 7.47
N HIS A 54 -0.18 -9.68 7.59
CA HIS A 54 0.52 -10.96 7.52
C HIS A 54 0.37 -11.59 6.14
N LEU A 55 1.47 -12.11 5.59
CA LEU A 55 1.55 -12.77 4.29
C LEU A 55 2.13 -14.18 4.47
N GLU A 56 1.56 -15.17 3.77
CA GLU A 56 1.94 -16.58 3.93
C GLU A 56 3.30 -16.95 3.27
N ARG A 57 3.95 -16.00 2.60
CA ARG A 57 5.26 -16.18 1.96
C ARG A 57 6.39 -15.74 2.87
N GLU A 58 7.59 -16.29 2.64
CA GLU A 58 8.79 -15.91 3.38
C GLU A 58 9.26 -14.48 3.05
N PRO A 59 9.95 -13.78 3.97
CA PRO A 59 10.28 -12.36 3.80
C PRO A 59 11.06 -12.02 2.54
N TRP A 60 11.96 -12.91 2.12
CA TRP A 60 12.72 -12.73 0.88
C TRP A 60 11.80 -12.75 -0.35
N ASP A 61 10.88 -13.71 -0.43
CA ASP A 61 9.94 -13.83 -1.55
C ASP A 61 9.01 -12.61 -1.61
N VAL A 62 8.49 -12.17 -0.46
CA VAL A 62 7.65 -10.97 -0.39
C VAL A 62 8.44 -9.73 -0.82
N TYR A 63 9.70 -9.61 -0.39
CA TYR A 63 10.57 -8.52 -0.80
C TYR A 63 10.80 -8.52 -2.32
N GLU A 64 11.09 -9.67 -2.93
CA GLU A 64 11.26 -9.77 -4.39
C GLU A 64 9.98 -9.39 -5.13
N LEU A 65 8.83 -9.92 -4.74
CA LEU A 65 7.54 -9.55 -5.36
C LEU A 65 7.23 -8.06 -5.20
N PHE A 66 7.54 -7.47 -4.04
CA PHE A 66 7.32 -6.05 -3.81
C PHE A 66 8.22 -5.18 -4.69
N THR A 67 9.49 -5.56 -4.82
CA THR A 67 10.54 -4.71 -5.40
C THR A 67 10.80 -4.95 -6.88
N ALA A 68 10.89 -6.21 -7.32
CA ALA A 68 11.17 -6.59 -8.70
C ALA A 68 9.91 -6.66 -9.55
N GLU A 69 8.76 -6.98 -8.93
CA GLU A 69 7.48 -7.18 -9.62
C GLU A 69 6.47 -6.07 -9.32
N THR A 70 6.94 -4.86 -9.03
CA THR A 70 6.10 -3.70 -8.65
C THR A 70 4.94 -3.47 -9.63
N SER A 71 5.19 -3.59 -10.94
CA SER A 71 4.13 -3.47 -11.96
C SER A 71 3.03 -4.54 -11.87
N GLY A 72 3.38 -5.75 -11.42
CA GLY A 72 2.45 -6.88 -11.35
C GLY A 72 1.35 -6.72 -10.30
N TRP A 73 1.56 -5.87 -9.30
CA TRP A 73 0.55 -5.60 -8.26
C TRP A 73 0.09 -4.14 -8.22
N TRP A 74 0.85 -3.19 -8.77
CA TRP A 74 0.42 -1.81 -8.84
C TRP A 74 -0.71 -1.62 -9.86
N SER A 75 -1.82 -0.99 -9.45
CA SER A 75 -2.98 -0.79 -10.32
C SER A 75 -2.70 0.24 -11.42
N ARG A 76 -3.06 -0.06 -12.66
CA ARG A 76 -3.00 0.85 -13.83
C ARG A 76 -3.77 2.15 -13.60
N ASP A 77 -4.88 2.08 -12.88
CA ASP A 77 -5.73 3.24 -12.58
C ASP A 77 -5.20 4.10 -11.43
N PHE A 78 -4.12 3.67 -10.77
CA PHE A 78 -3.47 4.42 -9.70
C PHE A 78 -2.23 5.14 -10.26
N THR A 79 -2.49 6.27 -10.90
CA THR A 79 -1.56 7.03 -11.74
C THR A 79 -1.40 8.48 -11.26
N MET A 80 -0.21 9.06 -11.43
CA MET A 80 0.01 10.51 -11.29
C MET A 80 -0.49 11.32 -12.50
N GLY A 81 -0.31 10.79 -13.71
CA GLY A 81 -0.58 11.51 -14.96
C GLY A 81 -2.03 11.42 -15.43
N GLY A 82 -2.84 10.51 -14.89
CA GLY A 82 -4.23 10.28 -15.30
C GLY A 82 -4.37 9.58 -16.66
N ALA A 83 -3.32 9.59 -17.49
CA ALA A 83 -3.12 8.65 -18.58
C ALA A 83 -2.61 7.34 -17.95
N GLY A 84 -3.48 6.32 -17.86
CA GLY A 84 -3.22 5.12 -17.06
C GLY A 84 -1.81 4.54 -17.15
N CYS A 85 -1.31 4.01 -16.03
CA CYS A 85 0.06 3.55 -15.88
C CYS A 85 0.38 2.37 -16.82
N LEU A 86 1.45 2.51 -17.61
CA LEU A 86 1.95 1.49 -18.54
C LEU A 86 3.05 0.62 -17.92
N ASN A 87 3.84 1.19 -17.00
CA ASN A 87 4.84 0.47 -16.22
C ASN A 87 5.09 1.20 -14.89
N MET A 88 5.14 0.47 -13.79
CA MET A 88 5.60 0.96 -12.49
C MET A 88 6.95 0.31 -12.17
N GLN A 89 8.01 1.11 -12.17
CA GLN A 89 9.38 0.65 -12.01
C GLN A 89 9.94 1.10 -10.66
N LEU A 90 10.39 0.14 -9.86
CA LEU A 90 11.12 0.40 -8.63
C LEU A 90 12.59 -0.03 -8.79
N GLU A 91 13.48 0.97 -8.80
CA GLU A 91 14.91 0.74 -8.77
C GLU A 91 15.37 0.47 -7.32
N ALA A 92 15.30 -0.79 -6.87
CA ALA A 92 15.49 -1.18 -5.45
C ALA A 92 16.96 -1.17 -4.97
N TYR A 93 17.66 -0.05 -5.13
CA TYR A 93 19.00 0.21 -4.58
C TYR A 93 19.07 1.65 -4.05
N ALA A 94 20.01 1.94 -3.14
CA ALA A 94 20.19 3.29 -2.60
C ALA A 94 20.53 4.29 -3.72
N GLY A 95 19.74 5.35 -3.84
CA GLY A 95 19.81 6.33 -4.94
C GLY A 95 18.95 5.96 -6.16
N GLY A 96 18.24 4.84 -6.14
CA GLY A 96 17.23 4.49 -7.14
C GLY A 96 15.95 5.32 -7.00
N ARG A 97 14.98 5.04 -7.85
CA ARG A 97 13.70 5.76 -7.99
C ARG A 97 12.52 4.80 -8.08
N LEU A 98 11.36 5.25 -7.61
CA LEU A 98 10.04 4.70 -7.95
C LEU A 98 9.44 5.59 -9.05
N LEU A 99 9.28 5.02 -10.24
CA LEU A 99 8.86 5.72 -11.44
C LEU A 99 7.59 5.11 -11.99
N GLU A 100 6.67 5.98 -12.34
CA GLU A 100 5.56 5.65 -13.22
C GLU A 100 5.91 6.02 -14.65
N ILE A 101 5.59 5.13 -15.58
CA ILE A 101 5.76 5.34 -17.01
C ILE A 101 4.39 5.29 -17.66
N ASP A 102 4.04 6.36 -18.37
CA ASP A 102 2.82 6.48 -19.17
C ASP A 102 3.15 6.87 -20.63
N GLU A 103 2.13 7.21 -21.42
CA GLU A 103 2.33 7.67 -22.80
C GLU A 103 3.02 9.05 -22.90
N ASN A 104 3.04 9.82 -21.82
CA ASN A 104 3.62 11.16 -21.75
C ASN A 104 5.07 11.15 -21.24
N GLY A 105 5.52 10.06 -20.61
CA GLY A 105 6.90 9.85 -20.18
C GLY A 105 7.00 9.28 -18.76
N GLU A 106 8.06 9.67 -18.06
CA GLU A 106 8.34 9.21 -16.70
C GLU A 106 7.88 10.23 -15.66
N SER A 107 7.19 9.76 -14.62
CA SER A 107 6.79 10.54 -13.46
C SER A 107 7.39 9.94 -12.18
N LEU A 108 8.11 10.76 -11.41
CA LEU A 108 8.78 10.34 -10.18
C LEU A 108 7.82 10.32 -8.99
N TRP A 109 7.63 9.15 -8.39
CA TRP A 109 6.87 8.98 -7.14
C TRP A 109 7.77 9.18 -5.92
N ALA A 110 8.93 8.53 -5.89
CA ALA A 110 9.83 8.57 -4.72
C ALA A 110 11.29 8.27 -5.10
N ASN A 111 12.23 8.71 -4.28
CA ASN A 111 13.64 8.29 -4.35
C ASN A 111 13.93 7.24 -3.30
N VAL A 112 14.65 6.18 -3.66
CA VAL A 112 15.11 5.15 -2.72
C VAL A 112 16.31 5.69 -1.94
N ILE A 113 16.17 5.72 -0.61
CA ILE A 113 17.18 6.25 0.31
C ILE A 113 17.96 5.11 0.97
N GLN A 114 17.30 3.99 1.26
CA GLN A 114 17.91 2.87 1.97
C GLN A 114 17.30 1.55 1.52
N VAL A 115 18.15 0.54 1.39
CA VAL A 115 17.74 -0.84 1.11
C VAL A 115 18.51 -1.78 2.01
N ILE A 116 17.79 -2.72 2.62
CA ILE A 116 18.36 -3.94 3.21
C ILE A 116 17.63 -5.09 2.52
N PRO A 117 18.27 -5.76 1.54
CA PRO A 117 17.61 -6.80 0.75
C PRO A 117 16.92 -7.85 1.61
N GLY A 118 15.68 -8.19 1.27
CA GLY A 118 14.86 -9.15 2.02
C GLY A 118 14.28 -8.64 3.35
N SER A 119 14.49 -7.37 3.72
CA SER A 119 14.08 -6.88 5.05
C SER A 119 13.57 -5.46 5.09
N TYR A 120 14.10 -4.54 4.29
CA TYR A 120 13.75 -3.13 4.39
C TYR A 120 13.94 -2.33 3.10
N LEU A 121 13.01 -1.43 2.82
CA LEU A 121 13.07 -0.42 1.77
C LEU A 121 12.60 0.93 2.34
N GLY A 122 13.48 1.93 2.29
CA GLY A 122 13.18 3.31 2.69
C GLY A 122 13.25 4.24 1.50
N MET A 123 12.22 5.08 1.33
CA MET A 123 12.07 6.02 0.22
C MET A 123 11.69 7.41 0.73
N SER A 124 12.11 8.45 -0.01
CA SER A 124 11.69 9.83 0.20
C SER A 124 10.77 10.28 -0.92
N VAL A 125 9.71 10.99 -0.54
CA VAL A 125 8.74 11.56 -1.47
C VAL A 125 9.10 13.04 -1.66
N PRO A 126 9.44 13.49 -2.89
CA PRO A 126 9.82 14.87 -3.16
C PRO A 126 8.69 15.87 -2.89
N GLU A 127 9.07 17.08 -2.49
CA GLU A 127 8.14 18.22 -2.42
C GLU A 127 7.61 18.57 -3.83
N GLY A 128 6.30 18.81 -3.94
CA GLY A 128 5.66 19.14 -5.21
C GLY A 128 5.38 17.93 -6.12
N SER A 129 5.53 16.70 -5.61
CA SER A 129 4.91 15.53 -6.22
C SER A 129 3.39 15.68 -6.17
N PHE A 130 2.70 15.25 -7.24
CA PHE A 130 1.33 15.64 -7.61
C PHE A 130 0.25 15.42 -6.52
N TRP A 131 0.54 14.57 -5.53
CA TRP A 131 -0.39 14.12 -4.50
C TRP A 131 0.15 14.25 -3.07
N SER A 132 1.37 14.78 -2.87
CA SER A 132 1.97 14.80 -1.53
C SER A 132 2.87 15.99 -1.24
N GLY A 133 2.74 16.52 -0.02
CA GLY A 133 3.83 17.23 0.63
C GLY A 133 5.03 16.29 0.81
N ALA A 134 6.25 16.85 0.91
CA ALA A 134 7.46 16.06 1.10
C ALA A 134 7.27 15.00 2.21
N GLY A 135 7.73 13.77 1.98
CA GLY A 135 7.40 12.65 2.85
C GLY A 135 8.43 11.52 2.84
N SER A 136 8.13 10.46 3.58
CA SER A 136 8.88 9.21 3.57
C SER A 136 7.97 8.01 3.54
N ILE A 137 8.37 6.99 2.77
CA ILE A 137 7.73 5.69 2.71
C ILE A 137 8.74 4.67 3.21
N ASN A 138 8.37 3.89 4.23
CA ASN A 138 9.22 2.84 4.79
C ASN A 138 8.47 1.52 4.74
N VAL A 139 9.10 0.50 4.17
CA VAL A 139 8.54 -0.85 4.05
C VAL A 139 9.48 -1.82 4.73
N SER A 140 8.94 -2.68 5.59
CA SER A 140 9.71 -3.72 6.27
C SER A 140 9.05 -5.09 6.10
N PHE A 141 9.92 -6.09 5.98
CA PHE A 141 9.59 -7.50 5.78
C PHE A 141 10.26 -8.28 6.90
N SER A 142 9.49 -8.79 7.86
CA SER A 142 10.03 -9.53 9.01
C SER A 142 9.42 -10.94 9.08
N PRO A 143 10.17 -11.95 9.54
CA PRO A 143 9.60 -13.27 9.77
C PRO A 143 8.42 -13.21 10.74
N GLY A 144 7.29 -13.78 10.34
CA GLY A 144 6.11 -13.91 11.20
C GLY A 144 6.29 -14.96 12.29
N ALA A 145 5.62 -14.76 13.43
CA ALA A 145 5.76 -15.66 14.60
C ALA A 145 5.35 -17.12 14.30
N GLU A 146 4.44 -17.33 13.35
CA GLU A 146 3.92 -18.64 12.94
C GLU A 146 4.44 -19.10 11.57
N GLY A 147 5.51 -18.45 11.06
CA GLY A 147 5.98 -18.57 9.67
C GLY A 147 5.50 -17.41 8.81
N GLY A 148 5.94 -17.34 7.54
CA GLY A 148 5.54 -16.25 6.64
C GLY A 148 6.16 -14.89 6.98
N THR A 149 5.50 -13.80 6.55
CA THR A 149 6.02 -12.44 6.65
C THR A 149 5.04 -11.51 7.36
N ASP A 150 5.51 -10.86 8.41
CA ASP A 150 4.91 -9.65 8.95
C ASP A 150 5.39 -8.45 8.11
N PHE A 151 4.48 -7.97 7.26
CA PHE A 151 4.68 -6.83 6.38
C PHE A 151 4.22 -5.56 7.06
N ARG A 152 5.02 -4.49 6.97
CA ARG A 152 4.64 -3.16 7.45
C ARG A 152 5.05 -2.10 6.44
N LEU A 153 4.13 -1.21 6.12
CA LEU A 153 4.34 0.00 5.35
C LEU A 153 3.98 1.21 6.21
N GLU A 154 4.87 2.19 6.26
CA GLU A 154 4.61 3.51 6.83
C GLU A 154 4.77 4.57 5.76
N HIS A 155 3.79 5.45 5.62
CA HIS A 155 3.91 6.68 4.84
C HIS A 155 3.73 7.87 5.77
N ARG A 156 4.75 8.72 5.89
CA ARG A 156 4.72 9.94 6.69
C ARG A 156 4.88 11.17 5.81
N ALA A 157 4.04 12.19 6.00
CA ALA A 157 4.23 13.49 5.38
C ALA A 157 4.88 14.46 6.36
N PHE A 158 5.78 15.31 5.88
CA PHE A 158 6.53 16.28 6.69
C PHE A 158 5.88 17.67 6.75
N GLN A 159 4.89 17.95 5.90
CA GLN A 159 4.13 19.22 5.90
C GLN A 159 2.63 18.99 6.04
N GLN A 160 1.92 19.96 6.62
CA GLN A 160 0.48 19.89 6.85
C GLN A 160 -0.28 19.78 5.54
N TYR A 161 -1.13 18.76 5.48
CA TYR A 161 -2.08 18.50 4.42
C TYR A 161 -2.99 19.71 4.17
N ASP A 162 -3.27 20.02 2.91
CA ASP A 162 -4.55 20.65 2.61
C ASP A 162 -5.63 19.58 2.79
N ALA A 163 -6.40 19.69 3.88
CA ALA A 163 -7.40 18.71 4.28
C ALA A 163 -8.51 18.53 3.23
N GLU A 164 -8.66 19.45 2.28
CA GLU A 164 -9.65 19.36 1.20
C GLU A 164 -9.19 18.52 0.00
N ILE A 165 -7.90 18.28 -0.18
CA ILE A 165 -7.37 17.73 -1.45
C ILE A 165 -6.67 16.37 -1.28
N ASP A 166 -5.93 16.12 -0.20
CA ASP A 166 -5.35 14.79 0.05
C ASP A 166 -4.73 14.71 1.45
N GLY A 167 -5.55 14.37 2.44
CA GLY A 167 -5.11 14.13 3.81
C GLY A 167 -4.53 12.74 4.03
N ALA A 168 -4.16 12.42 5.27
CA ALA A 168 -3.74 11.07 5.66
C ALA A 168 -4.77 9.97 5.30
N GLU A 169 -6.06 10.33 5.15
CA GLU A 169 -7.12 9.44 4.65
C GLU A 169 -6.93 9.05 3.18
N GLY A 170 -6.52 9.97 2.30
CA GLY A 170 -6.25 9.70 0.89
C GLY A 170 -5.10 8.71 0.71
N TYR A 171 -4.01 8.89 1.46
CA TYR A 171 -2.94 7.90 1.52
C TYR A 171 -3.41 6.56 2.08
N ALA A 172 -4.29 6.56 3.08
CA ALA A 172 -4.78 5.32 3.66
C ALA A 172 -5.60 4.54 2.64
N MET A 173 -6.47 5.22 1.88
CA MET A 173 -7.23 4.62 0.79
C MET A 173 -6.31 4.09 -0.32
N GLY A 174 -5.33 4.89 -0.74
CA GLY A 174 -4.37 4.50 -1.77
C GLY A 174 -3.56 3.27 -1.38
N TRP A 175 -2.95 3.27 -0.20
CA TRP A 175 -2.19 2.14 0.31
C TRP A 175 -3.06 0.92 0.61
N THR A 176 -4.30 1.11 1.04
CA THR A 176 -5.24 -0.01 1.21
C THR A 176 -5.49 -0.70 -0.14
N LYS A 177 -5.85 0.07 -1.18
CA LYS A 177 -6.10 -0.46 -2.52
C LYS A 177 -4.85 -1.14 -3.11
N LEU A 178 -3.71 -0.47 -3.06
CA LEU A 178 -2.49 -0.99 -3.69
C LEU A 178 -1.88 -2.18 -2.93
N VAL A 179 -1.82 -2.09 -1.61
CA VAL A 179 -1.00 -3.01 -0.81
C VAL A 179 -1.87 -4.04 -0.09
N ALA A 180 -2.84 -3.60 0.69
CA ALA A 180 -3.70 -4.53 1.43
C ALA A 180 -4.58 -5.39 0.52
N GLU A 181 -5.04 -4.84 -0.60
CA GLU A 181 -5.85 -5.57 -1.58
C GLU A 181 -4.96 -6.20 -2.66
N ASN A 182 -4.36 -5.38 -3.54
CA ASN A 182 -3.69 -5.92 -4.73
C ASN A 182 -2.41 -6.69 -4.40
N PHE A 183 -1.46 -6.10 -3.66
CA PHE A 183 -0.20 -6.79 -3.36
C PHE A 183 -0.41 -8.06 -2.54
N ARG A 184 -1.36 -8.06 -1.59
CA ARG A 184 -1.75 -9.28 -0.85
C ARG A 184 -2.23 -10.39 -1.78
N ARG A 185 -3.15 -10.07 -2.70
CA ARG A 185 -3.68 -11.03 -3.70
C ARG A 185 -2.59 -11.51 -4.66
N TYR A 186 -1.69 -10.61 -5.07
CA TYR A 186 -0.53 -10.95 -5.89
C TYR A 186 0.40 -11.93 -5.19
N CYS A 187 0.68 -11.71 -3.89
CA CYS A 187 1.41 -12.66 -3.06
C CYS A 187 0.69 -14.02 -2.97
N ALA A 188 -0.64 -14.05 -2.97
CA ALA A 188 -1.41 -15.30 -3.01
C ALA A 188 -1.38 -16.00 -4.40
N GLY A 189 -0.72 -15.40 -5.40
CA GLY A 189 -0.62 -15.92 -6.75
C GLY A 189 -1.83 -15.58 -7.63
N GLU A 190 -2.64 -14.60 -7.26
CA GLU A 190 -3.72 -14.10 -8.10
C GLU A 190 -3.21 -13.08 -9.11
N ASP A 191 -3.72 -13.17 -10.35
CA ASP A 191 -3.56 -12.10 -11.33
C ASP A 191 -4.41 -10.90 -10.94
N ILE A 192 -3.77 -9.74 -10.84
CA ILE A 192 -4.45 -8.47 -10.61
C ILE A 192 -4.86 -7.94 -11.99
N ALA A 193 -6.12 -8.15 -12.36
CA ALA A 193 -6.65 -7.87 -13.71
C ALA A 193 -6.43 -6.41 -14.18
N ASP A 194 -6.36 -5.48 -13.22
CA ASP A 194 -6.10 -4.06 -13.47
C ASP A 194 -4.69 -3.63 -13.08
N ALA A 195 -3.79 -4.58 -12.77
CA ALA A 195 -2.37 -4.27 -12.59
C ALA A 195 -1.71 -4.01 -13.94
N VAL A 196 -0.56 -3.37 -13.85
CA VAL A 196 0.22 -3.01 -15.01
C VAL A 196 0.86 -4.27 -15.59
N ILE A 197 0.23 -4.84 -16.63
CA ILE A 197 0.80 -5.96 -17.38
C ILE A 197 1.56 -5.39 -18.58
N PRO A 198 2.91 -5.35 -18.57
CA PRO A 198 3.66 -4.97 -19.76
C PRO A 198 3.62 -6.11 -20.78
N ALA A 199 3.19 -5.81 -22.00
CA ALA A 199 3.53 -6.64 -23.15
C ALA A 199 4.79 -6.07 -23.81
N GLY A 200 5.92 -6.77 -23.68
CA GLY A 200 7.07 -6.60 -24.58
C GLY A 200 8.14 -5.55 -24.21
N ILE A 201 8.26 -5.15 -22.94
CA ILE A 201 9.47 -4.42 -22.48
C ILE A 201 10.42 -5.44 -21.85
N ALA A 202 11.63 -5.54 -22.40
CA ALA A 202 12.66 -6.45 -21.89
C ALA A 202 13.00 -6.11 -20.43
N PRO A 203 13.32 -7.10 -19.57
CA PRO A 203 13.85 -6.83 -18.25
C PRO A 203 15.05 -5.88 -18.37
N VAL A 204 15.08 -4.82 -17.55
CA VAL A 204 16.29 -4.03 -17.41
C VAL A 204 17.30 -4.95 -16.72
N GLU A 205 18.28 -5.46 -17.48
CA GLU A 205 19.40 -6.18 -16.90
C GLU A 205 20.11 -5.25 -15.92
N TYR A 206 20.10 -5.62 -14.64
CA TYR A 206 20.93 -4.99 -13.64
C TYR A 206 22.37 -5.41 -13.91
N GLU A 207 23.14 -4.52 -14.54
CA GLU A 207 24.59 -4.68 -14.57
C GLU A 207 25.10 -4.61 -13.13
N ASP A 208 25.64 -5.73 -12.63
CA ASP A 208 26.41 -5.79 -11.39
C ASP A 208 27.48 -4.70 -11.45
N ARG A 209 27.30 -3.66 -10.62
CA ARG A 209 28.31 -2.61 -10.46
C ARG A 209 29.34 -3.09 -9.44
N ASP A 210 30.49 -3.51 -9.95
CA ASP A 210 31.75 -3.76 -9.22
C ASP A 210 32.21 -2.56 -8.37
#